data_AF-A0A8X6Z0F5-F1
#
_entry.id   AF-A0A8X6Z0F5-F1
#
_cell.length_a   1.000
_cell.length_b   1.000
_cell.length_c   1.000
_cell.angle_alpha   90.00
_cell.angle_beta   90.00
_cell.angle_gamma   90.00
#
_symmetry.space_group_name_H-M   'P 1'
#
loop_
_entity.id
_entity.type
_entity.pdbx_description
1 polymer ?
#
loop_
_entity_poly.entity_id
_entity_poly.type
_entity_poly.pdbx_seq_one_letter_code
_entity_poly.pdbx_strand_id
1 'polypeptide(L)'
;MKKIVTRALLGAGLVMSISFTFFAGASSQSHDELVNRIQNKLAYSLGSVQLDNRSELSQTLFDLDSVWGLVDTLTKSTAIVSTTAQEKIYKALEAIEHALKTLQKDWGSQERKQQAAAQVKALEKAQKGLKVGIFDTTTTRDLKNALDIAIESFLIHLKNS
;
A
#
# COMPACT_ATOMS: atom_id res chain seq x y z
N MET A 1 36.29 -21.12 11.98
CA MET A 1 36.35 -19.87 11.20
C MET A 1 36.26 -20.18 9.71
N LYS A 2 35.08 -20.02 9.09
CA LYS A 2 34.89 -20.14 7.65
C LYS A 2 33.81 -19.15 7.17
N LYS A 3 34.30 -18.14 6.45
CA LYS A 3 33.81 -17.54 5.21
C LYS A 3 32.46 -16.77 5.16
N ILE A 4 32.64 -15.45 5.03
CA ILE A 4 32.18 -14.59 3.91
C ILE A 4 30.71 -14.12 3.90
N VAL A 5 30.63 -12.82 4.17
CA VAL A 5 29.66 -11.77 3.86
C VAL A 5 29.15 -11.81 2.41
N THR A 6 27.96 -11.25 2.21
CA THR A 6 27.41 -10.61 0.98
C THR A 6 26.19 -11.32 0.40
N ARG A 7 25.00 -10.86 0.82
CA ARG A 7 23.77 -10.94 0.01
C ARG A 7 23.35 -9.50 -0.33
N ALA A 8 24.07 -8.92 -1.27
CA ALA A 8 23.63 -7.84 -2.11
C ALA A 8 23.55 -8.41 -3.54
N LEU A 9 22.64 -7.89 -4.36
CA LEU A 9 22.29 -8.31 -5.73
C LEU A 9 21.36 -9.52 -5.86
N LEU A 10 20.06 -9.23 -5.79
CA LEU A 10 19.10 -9.67 -6.80
C LEU A 10 18.41 -8.37 -7.23
N GLY A 11 18.81 -7.70 -8.31
CA GLY A 11 18.98 -8.27 -9.63
C GLY A 11 17.75 -7.85 -10.43
N ALA A 12 17.76 -6.60 -10.88
CA ALA A 12 16.78 -6.02 -11.78
C ALA A 12 16.68 -6.90 -13.05
N GLY A 13 15.67 -7.76 -13.08
CA GLY A 13 15.30 -8.53 -14.26
C GLY A 13 14.47 -7.65 -15.19
N LEU A 14 15.17 -7.00 -16.12
CA LEU A 14 14.57 -6.29 -17.26
C LEU A 14 13.96 -7.33 -18.21
N VAL A 15 12.64 -7.55 -18.12
CA VAL A 15 11.88 -8.29 -19.13
C VAL A 15 11.51 -7.30 -20.23
N MET A 16 12.38 -7.21 -21.24
CA MET A 16 12.05 -6.57 -22.52
C MET A 16 11.23 -7.57 -23.33
N SER A 17 9.90 -7.42 -23.30
CA SER A 17 9.02 -8.04 -24.29
C SER A 17 8.47 -6.95 -25.19
N ILE A 18 9.12 -6.80 -26.34
CA ILE A 18 8.61 -6.03 -27.47
C ILE A 18 7.43 -6.81 -28.03
N SER A 19 6.25 -6.20 -28.06
CA SER A 19 5.16 -6.60 -28.96
C SER A 19 4.50 -5.33 -29.46
N PHE A 20 4.75 -5.06 -30.75
CA PHE A 20 4.34 -3.85 -31.45
C PHE A 20 2.93 -4.04 -32.02
N THR A 21 2.03 -3.15 -31.57
CA THR A 21 0.76 -2.68 -32.18
C THR A 21 -0.32 -3.66 -32.65
N PHE A 22 -1.45 -3.61 -31.95
CA PHE A 22 -2.77 -3.55 -32.59
C PHE A 22 -3.57 -2.41 -31.93
N PHE A 23 -3.97 -1.40 -32.70
CA PHE A 23 -4.88 -0.34 -32.24
C PHE A 23 -6.31 -0.90 -32.23
N ALA A 24 -6.84 -1.15 -31.04
CA ALA A 24 -8.26 -1.23 -30.74
C ALA A 24 -8.46 -0.72 -29.30
N GLY A 25 -9.60 -0.06 -29.02
CA GLY A 25 -9.75 0.91 -27.94
C GLY A 25 -9.54 0.38 -26.51
N ALA A 26 -9.28 1.33 -25.60
CA ALA A 26 -9.25 1.20 -24.15
C ALA A 26 -8.54 -0.07 -23.63
N SER A 27 -7.25 0.04 -23.31
CA SER A 27 -6.54 -1.02 -22.59
C SER A 27 -7.26 -1.35 -21.27
N SER A 28 -8.08 -2.40 -21.26
CA SER A 28 -8.56 -2.97 -20.01
C SER A 28 -7.35 -3.63 -19.36
N GLN A 29 -6.78 -2.97 -18.34
CA GLN A 29 -5.71 -3.58 -17.55
C GLN A 29 -6.24 -4.87 -16.94
N SER A 30 -5.46 -5.95 -17.01
CA SER A 30 -5.85 -7.22 -16.40
C SER A 30 -5.90 -7.11 -14.87
N HIS A 31 -6.64 -8.02 -14.22
CA HIS A 31 -6.72 -8.12 -12.76
C HIS A 31 -5.32 -8.17 -12.13
N ASP A 32 -4.45 -9.05 -12.65
CA ASP A 32 -3.10 -9.25 -12.12
C ASP A 32 -2.22 -8.00 -12.28
N GLU A 33 -2.34 -7.28 -13.40
CA GLU A 33 -1.62 -6.01 -13.59
C GLU A 33 -2.06 -4.93 -12.60
N LEU A 34 -3.36 -4.84 -12.33
CA LEU A 34 -3.91 -3.89 -11.36
C LEU A 34 -3.46 -4.22 -9.94
N VAL A 35 -3.54 -5.48 -9.53
CA VAL A 35 -3.07 -5.95 -8.21
C VAL A 35 -1.58 -5.68 -8.04
N ASN A 36 -0.76 -6.04 -9.03
CA ASN A 36 0.69 -5.79 -8.99
C ASN A 36 1.00 -4.29 -8.92
N ARG A 37 0.26 -3.44 -9.65
CA ARG A 37 0.45 -1.98 -9.60
C ARG A 37 0.10 -1.41 -8.23
N ILE A 38 -0.98 -1.88 -7.60
CA ILE A 38 -1.37 -1.50 -6.24
C ILE A 38 -0.28 -1.91 -5.25
N GLN A 39 0.15 -3.17 -5.28
CA GLN A 39 1.20 -3.70 -4.40
C GLN A 39 2.50 -2.92 -4.54
N ASN A 40 2.96 -2.70 -5.78
CA ASN A 40 4.18 -1.94 -6.04
C ASN A 40 4.05 -0.51 -5.52
N LYS A 41 2.95 0.19 -5.82
CA LYS A 41 2.74 1.56 -5.34
C LYS A 41 2.76 1.65 -3.83
N LEU A 42 2.05 0.75 -3.14
CA LEU A 42 2.01 0.70 -1.67
C LEU A 42 3.39 0.37 -1.07
N ALA A 43 4.10 -0.60 -1.64
CA ALA A 43 5.43 -0.99 -1.16
C ALA A 43 6.46 0.14 -1.34
N TYR A 44 6.47 0.79 -2.51
CA TYR A 44 7.38 1.91 -2.78
C TYR A 44 7.04 3.16 -1.97
N SER A 45 5.75 3.46 -1.78
CA SER A 45 5.35 4.69 -1.11
C SER A 45 5.44 4.56 0.41
N LEU A 46 4.98 3.45 1.00
CA LEU A 46 4.91 3.30 2.46
C LEU A 46 6.14 2.59 3.04
N GLY A 47 6.80 1.74 2.25
CA GLY A 47 7.96 0.96 2.67
C GLY A 47 9.28 1.73 2.67
N SER A 48 9.30 3.01 2.30
CA SER A 48 10.52 3.83 2.33
C SER A 48 10.30 5.32 2.62
N VAL A 49 9.11 5.72 3.07
CA VAL A 49 8.83 7.15 3.33
C VAL A 49 9.63 7.66 4.54
N GLN A 50 10.38 8.75 4.35
CA GLN A 50 10.99 9.49 5.45
C GLN A 50 9.95 10.39 6.12
N LEU A 51 9.63 10.10 7.38
CA LEU A 51 8.52 10.74 8.10
C LEU A 51 8.80 12.20 8.48
N ASP A 52 10.05 12.60 8.53
CA ASP A 52 10.50 13.97 8.74
C ASP A 52 10.60 14.77 7.43
N ASN A 53 10.51 14.10 6.28
CA ASN A 53 10.53 14.74 4.98
C ASN A 53 9.10 15.00 4.46
N ARG A 54 8.67 16.25 4.55
CA ARG A 54 7.36 16.70 4.06
C ARG A 54 7.12 16.46 2.56
N SER A 55 8.17 16.56 1.74
CA SER A 55 8.06 16.33 0.30
C SER A 55 7.73 14.86 0.02
N GLU A 56 8.45 13.93 0.68
CA GLU A 56 8.20 12.49 0.56
C GLU A 56 6.82 12.10 1.09
N LEU A 57 6.37 12.69 2.21
CA LEU A 57 5.00 12.49 2.70
C LEU A 57 3.94 12.97 1.69
N SER A 58 4.20 14.09 1.01
CA SER A 58 3.27 14.63 0.01
C SER A 58 3.22 13.76 -1.24
N GLN A 59 4.37 13.24 -1.68
CA GLN A 59 4.45 12.27 -2.77
C GLN A 59 3.75 10.96 -2.41
N THR A 60 3.93 10.48 -1.18
CA THR A 60 3.28 9.27 -0.67
C THR A 60 1.76 9.42 -0.63
N LEU A 61 1.24 10.59 -0.22
CA LEU A 61 -0.19 10.91 -0.28
C LEU A 61 -0.72 10.92 -1.72
N PHE A 62 0.02 11.49 -2.66
CA PHE A 62 -0.33 11.46 -4.07
C PHE A 62 -0.36 10.03 -4.63
N ASP A 63 0.63 9.21 -4.29
CA ASP A 63 0.66 7.81 -4.69
C ASP A 63 -0.49 6.99 -4.08
N LEU A 64 -0.89 7.31 -2.86
CA LEU A 64 -2.05 6.71 -2.20
C LEU A 64 -3.37 7.08 -2.88
N ASP A 65 -3.53 8.32 -3.36
CA ASP A 65 -4.69 8.75 -4.16
C ASP A 65 -4.79 7.94 -5.48
N SER A 66 -3.65 7.67 -6.10
CA SER A 66 -3.61 6.74 -7.24
C SER A 66 -4.01 5.31 -6.86
N VAL A 67 -3.64 4.83 -5.67
CA VAL A 67 -4.06 3.50 -5.17
C VAL A 67 -5.56 3.46 -4.95
N TRP A 68 -6.16 4.52 -4.38
CA TRP A 68 -7.62 4.64 -4.25
C TRP A 68 -8.33 4.42 -5.58
N GLY A 69 -7.91 5.10 -6.65
CA GLY A 69 -8.50 4.94 -7.98
C GLY A 69 -8.34 3.52 -8.55
N LEU A 70 -7.18 2.88 -8.33
CA LEU A 70 -6.95 1.50 -8.78
C LEU A 70 -7.80 0.48 -8.02
N VAL A 71 -7.92 0.64 -6.69
CA VAL A 71 -8.76 -0.22 -5.85
C VAL A 71 -10.23 -0.04 -6.20
N ASP A 72 -10.70 1.20 -6.42
CA ASP A 72 -12.07 1.47 -6.85
C ASP A 72 -12.36 0.84 -8.23
N THR A 73 -11.44 0.98 -9.17
CA THR A 73 -11.53 0.34 -10.50
C THR A 73 -11.59 -1.18 -10.38
N LEU A 74 -10.75 -1.77 -9.53
CA LEU A 74 -10.68 -3.21 -9.34
C LEU A 74 -11.95 -3.74 -8.66
N THR A 75 -12.40 -3.10 -7.59
CA THR A 75 -13.62 -3.51 -6.85
C THR A 75 -14.90 -3.34 -7.67
N LYS A 76 -14.99 -2.34 -8.55
CA LYS A 76 -16.15 -2.15 -9.45
C LYS A 76 -16.15 -3.06 -10.67
N SER A 77 -14.98 -3.34 -11.24
CA SER A 77 -14.86 -4.27 -12.39
C SER A 77 -15.13 -5.72 -11.98
N THR A 78 -14.86 -6.06 -10.71
CA THR A 78 -15.14 -7.38 -10.16
C THR A 78 -16.43 -7.35 -9.33
N ALA A 79 -17.57 -7.62 -9.96
CA ALA A 79 -18.92 -7.63 -9.35
C ALA A 79 -19.12 -8.59 -8.16
N ILE A 80 -18.05 -9.18 -7.59
CA ILE A 80 -18.06 -10.23 -6.57
C ILE A 80 -17.38 -9.75 -5.26
N VAL A 81 -16.89 -8.50 -5.17
CA VAL A 81 -16.41 -7.97 -3.88
C VAL A 81 -17.60 -7.59 -3.01
N SER A 82 -17.71 -8.21 -1.83
CA SER A 82 -18.80 -7.86 -0.89
C SER A 82 -18.63 -6.42 -0.38
N THR A 83 -19.75 -5.74 -0.13
CA THR A 83 -19.75 -4.39 0.46
C THR A 83 -18.96 -4.34 1.76
N THR A 84 -19.09 -5.36 2.62
CA THR A 84 -18.32 -5.48 3.86
C THR A 84 -16.82 -5.61 3.62
N ALA A 85 -16.39 -6.34 2.59
CA ALA A 85 -14.98 -6.44 2.23
C ALA A 85 -14.45 -5.10 1.70
N GLN A 86 -15.22 -4.43 0.83
CA GLN A 86 -14.88 -3.12 0.30
C GLN A 86 -14.73 -2.08 1.41
N GLU A 87 -15.66 -2.04 2.37
CA GLU A 87 -15.58 -1.17 3.55
C GLU A 87 -14.30 -1.40 4.37
N LYS A 88 -13.86 -2.65 4.53
CA LYS A 88 -12.63 -2.98 5.27
C LYS A 88 -11.39 -2.51 4.51
N ILE A 89 -11.37 -2.69 3.19
CA ILE A 89 -10.30 -2.22 2.30
C ILE A 89 -10.22 -0.69 2.34
N TYR A 90 -11.37 0.00 2.23
CA TYR A 90 -11.42 1.46 2.26
C TYR A 90 -11.03 2.03 3.62
N LYS A 91 -11.50 1.43 4.72
CA LYS A 91 -11.06 1.82 6.09
C LYS A 91 -9.55 1.69 6.29
N ALA A 92 -8.91 0.70 5.65
CA ALA A 92 -7.47 0.56 5.70
C ALA A 92 -6.75 1.66 4.91
N LEU A 93 -7.22 1.98 3.70
CA LEU A 93 -6.69 3.10 2.91
C LEU A 93 -6.86 4.44 3.64
N GLU A 94 -8.04 4.70 4.21
CA GLU A 94 -8.32 5.89 5.02
C GLU A 94 -7.38 5.99 6.23
N ALA A 95 -7.09 4.88 6.92
CA ALA A 95 -6.18 4.86 8.06
C ALA A 95 -4.75 5.22 7.66
N ILE A 96 -4.27 4.72 6.51
CA ILE A 96 -2.97 5.08 5.95
C ILE A 96 -2.94 6.57 5.60
N GLU A 97 -3.97 7.05 4.88
CA GLU A 97 -4.06 8.45 4.47
C GLU A 97 -4.09 9.40 5.65
N HIS A 98 -4.92 9.08 6.66
CA HIS A 98 -5.01 9.86 7.88
C HIS A 98 -3.68 9.90 8.64
N ALA A 99 -2.97 8.77 8.70
CA ALA A 99 -1.66 8.72 9.33
C ALA A 99 -0.66 9.61 8.60
N LEU A 100 -0.57 9.53 7.27
CA LEU A 100 0.30 10.37 6.46
C LEU A 100 -0.03 11.87 6.61
N LYS A 101 -1.31 12.26 6.52
CA LYS A 101 -1.76 13.64 6.74
C LYS A 101 -1.45 14.13 8.15
N THR A 102 -1.57 13.26 9.15
CA THR A 102 -1.22 13.61 10.53
C THR A 102 0.26 13.86 10.66
N LEU A 103 1.11 13.01 10.06
CA LEU A 103 2.56 13.13 10.14
C LEU A 103 3.10 14.32 9.32
N GLN A 104 2.39 14.76 8.28
CA GLN A 104 2.74 15.94 7.49
C GLN A 104 2.59 17.26 8.27
N LYS A 105 1.73 17.29 9.29
CA LYS A 105 1.52 18.48 10.13
C LYS A 105 2.77 18.79 10.95
N ASP A 106 3.02 20.08 11.16
CA ASP A 106 4.10 20.50 12.06
C ASP A 106 3.66 20.26 13.50
N TRP A 107 4.36 19.36 14.17
CA TRP A 107 4.19 19.08 15.59
C TRP A 107 5.50 19.37 16.32
N GLY A 108 5.38 19.81 17.57
CA GLY A 108 6.52 19.80 18.50
C GLY A 108 7.02 18.37 18.75
N SER A 109 8.26 18.21 19.20
CA SER A 109 8.90 16.87 19.37
C SER A 109 8.08 15.90 20.24
N GLN A 110 7.51 16.37 21.35
CA GLN A 110 6.68 15.55 22.24
C GLN A 110 5.32 15.20 21.61
N GLU A 111 4.68 16.17 20.95
CA GLU A 111 3.41 15.97 20.25
C GLU A 111 3.57 15.00 19.08
N ARG A 112 4.65 15.11 18.32
CA ARG A 112 4.97 14.21 17.20
C ARG A 112 5.02 12.76 17.64
N LYS A 113 5.68 12.47 18.76
CA LYS A 113 5.73 11.12 19.34
C LYS A 113 4.35 10.62 19.75
N GLN A 114 3.53 11.48 20.35
CA GLN A 114 2.15 11.12 20.71
C GLN A 114 1.28 10.85 19.48
N GLN A 115 1.40 11.68 18.43
CA GLN A 115 0.68 11.50 17.18
C GLN A 115 1.11 10.21 16.46
N ALA A 116 2.41 9.94 16.37
CA ALA A 116 2.92 8.70 15.80
C ALA A 116 2.39 7.47 16.56
N ALA A 117 2.42 7.48 17.90
CA ALA A 117 1.86 6.41 18.72
C ALA A 117 0.34 6.23 18.52
N ALA A 118 -0.40 7.32 18.32
CA ALA A 118 -1.83 7.25 18.01
C ALA A 118 -2.07 6.65 16.62
N GLN A 119 -1.27 7.03 15.61
CA GLN A 119 -1.37 6.48 14.26
C GLN A 119 -1.00 5.00 14.23
N VAL A 120 0.02 4.57 14.99
CA VAL A 120 0.36 3.14 15.15
C VAL A 120 -0.86 2.34 15.63
N LYS A 121 -1.55 2.80 16.68
CA LYS A 121 -2.76 2.11 17.19
C LYS A 121 -3.90 2.07 16.17
N ALA A 122 -4.09 3.16 15.42
CA ALA A 122 -5.12 3.24 14.39
C ALA A 122 -4.83 2.27 13.24
N LEU A 123 -3.59 2.23 12.77
CA LEU A 123 -3.13 1.33 11.71
C LEU A 123 -3.19 -0.14 12.14
N GLU A 124 -2.77 -0.48 13.36
CA GLU A 124 -2.92 -1.85 13.90
C GLU A 124 -4.39 -2.29 13.97
N LYS A 125 -5.32 -1.38 14.28
CA LYS A 125 -6.75 -1.66 14.28
C LYS A 125 -7.27 -1.90 12.86
N ALA A 126 -6.84 -1.09 11.88
CA ALA A 126 -7.18 -1.26 10.48
C ALA A 126 -6.65 -2.59 9.93
N GLN A 127 -5.39 -2.92 10.24
CA GLN A 127 -4.74 -4.18 9.86
C GLN A 127 -5.53 -5.41 10.35
N LYS A 128 -5.98 -5.41 11.61
CA LYS A 128 -6.83 -6.49 12.15
C LYS A 128 -8.14 -6.65 11.38
N GLY A 129 -8.64 -5.58 10.77
CA GLY A 129 -9.83 -5.59 9.92
C GLY A 129 -9.61 -6.24 8.55
N LEU A 130 -8.36 -6.32 8.08
CA LEU A 130 -7.98 -6.88 6.79
C LEU A 130 -7.79 -8.41 6.80
N LYS A 131 -8.05 -9.08 7.92
CA LYS A 131 -7.98 -10.55 7.97
C LYS A 131 -8.78 -11.19 6.83
N VAL A 132 -8.10 -12.05 6.08
CA VAL A 132 -8.70 -12.82 4.99
C VAL A 132 -9.67 -13.84 5.57
N GLY A 133 -10.91 -13.79 5.09
CA GLY A 133 -11.97 -14.73 5.43
C GLY A 133 -12.14 -15.83 4.38
N ILE A 134 -12.79 -16.92 4.76
CA ILE A 134 -13.06 -18.07 3.87
C ILE A 134 -14.00 -17.74 2.71
N PHE A 135 -14.78 -16.66 2.82
CA PHE A 135 -15.72 -16.19 1.79
C PHE A 135 -15.14 -15.05 0.95
N ASP A 136 -13.88 -14.68 1.16
CA ASP A 136 -13.24 -13.65 0.34
C ASP A 136 -12.96 -14.19 -1.06
N THR A 137 -13.37 -13.43 -2.07
CA THR A 137 -12.98 -13.64 -3.46
C THR A 137 -11.48 -13.47 -3.64
N THR A 138 -10.94 -13.96 -4.76
CA THR A 138 -9.54 -13.74 -5.14
C THR A 138 -9.17 -12.26 -5.08
N THR A 139 -9.98 -11.39 -5.70
CA THR A 139 -9.77 -9.94 -5.66
C THR A 139 -9.77 -9.36 -4.26
N THR A 140 -10.70 -9.79 -3.40
CA THR A 140 -10.77 -9.32 -2.02
C THR A 140 -9.53 -9.74 -1.24
N ARG A 141 -9.11 -11.00 -1.42
CA ARG A 141 -7.93 -11.56 -0.76
C ARG A 141 -6.66 -10.84 -1.18
N ASP A 142 -6.47 -10.62 -2.48
CA ASP A 142 -5.29 -9.96 -3.03
C ASP A 142 -5.17 -8.52 -2.52
N LEU A 143 -6.28 -7.77 -2.52
CA LEU A 143 -6.33 -6.41 -1.99
C LEU A 143 -6.07 -6.34 -0.48
N LYS A 144 -6.69 -7.24 0.30
CA LYS A 144 -6.46 -7.33 1.74
C LYS A 144 -5.00 -7.65 2.05
N ASN A 145 -4.40 -8.60 1.34
CA ASN A 145 -2.99 -8.96 1.50
C ASN A 145 -2.06 -7.81 1.13
N ALA A 146 -2.32 -7.12 0.01
CA ALA A 146 -1.53 -5.98 -0.42
C ALA A 146 -1.53 -4.87 0.64
N LEU A 147 -2.70 -4.56 1.20
CA LEU A 147 -2.86 -3.57 2.25
C LEU A 147 -2.28 -4.02 3.60
N ASP A 148 -2.39 -5.29 3.94
CA ASP A 148 -1.82 -5.86 5.18
C ASP A 148 -0.30 -5.71 5.19
N ILE A 149 0.37 -6.11 4.11
CA ILE A 149 1.82 -5.97 3.93
C ILE A 149 2.24 -4.50 3.95
N ALA A 150 1.46 -3.63 3.30
CA ALA A 150 1.72 -2.20 3.26
C ALA A 150 1.63 -1.55 4.64
N ILE A 151 0.58 -1.87 5.41
CA ILE A 151 0.40 -1.39 6.77
C ILE A 151 1.49 -1.93 7.69
N GLU A 152 1.85 -3.21 7.58
CA GLU A 152 2.95 -3.78 8.35
C GLU A 152 4.27 -3.03 8.09
N SER A 153 4.59 -2.79 6.83
CA SER A 153 5.78 -2.04 6.43
C SER A 153 5.77 -0.62 7.00
N PHE A 154 4.62 0.06 6.92
CA PHE A 154 4.49 1.42 7.47
C PHE A 154 4.59 1.44 8.99
N LEU A 155 3.99 0.47 9.67
CA LEU A 155 4.06 0.32 11.13
C LEU A 155 5.50 0.11 11.61
N ILE A 156 6.30 -0.69 10.89
CA ILE A 156 7.72 -0.89 11.19
C ILE A 156 8.44 0.46 11.13
N HIS A 157 8.21 1.26 10.10
CA HIS A 157 8.83 2.58 9.97
C HIS A 157 8.40 3.57 11.03
N LEU A 158 7.10 3.61 11.35
CA LEU A 158 6.57 4.47 12.41
C LEU A 158 7.12 4.13 13.80
N LYS A 159 7.42 2.86 14.06
CA LYS A 159 7.96 2.41 15.35
C LYS A 159 9.47 2.63 15.49
N ASN A 160 10.18 2.70 14.37
CA ASN A 160 11.63 2.85 14.33
C ASN A 160 12.10 4.30 14.14
N SER A 161 11.20 5.22 13.82
CA SER A 161 11.46 6.67 13.68
C SER A 161 11.20 7.42 15.00
#